data_AF-A0AA51M6K3-F1
#
_entry.id   AF-A0AA51M6K3-F1
#
_cell.length_a   1.000
_cell.length_b   1.000
_cell.length_c   1.000
_cell.angle_alpha   90.00
_cell.angle_beta   90.00
_cell.angle_gamma   90.00
#
_symmetry.space_group_name_H-M   'P 1'
#
loop_
_entity.id
_entity.type
_entity.pdbx_description
1 polymer ?
#
loop_
_entity_poly.entity_id
_entity_poly.type
_entity_poly.pdbx_seq_one_letter_code
_entity_poly.pdbx_strand_id
1 'polypeptide(L)'
;MEDAQKFTEEYFAAAEHPDPERCLAFFADDAVVHDDGRTHRGIAELRAWHRALPTVRYTLREVVPTASGHRARARVGGDFPGSPVTCASRSSATHEGGSPC
;
A
#
# COMPACT_ATOMS: atom_id res chain seq x y z
N MET A 1 18.21 -0.06 -0.48
CA MET A 1 17.56 -1.23 -1.13
C MET A 1 16.86 -2.07 -0.08
N GLU A 2 17.58 -2.46 0.98
CA GLU A 2 17.04 -3.22 2.13
C GLU A 2 15.88 -2.49 2.84
N ASP A 3 15.97 -1.16 3.01
CA ASP A 3 14.89 -0.37 3.62
C ASP A 3 13.57 -0.41 2.83
N ALA A 4 13.63 -0.37 1.50
CA ALA A 4 12.43 -0.40 0.66
C ALA A 4 11.78 -1.79 0.66
N GLN A 5 12.59 -2.84 0.65
CA GLN A 5 12.12 -4.22 0.76
C GLN A 5 11.41 -4.43 2.10
N LYS A 6 12.09 -4.11 3.21
CA LYS A 6 11.55 -4.28 4.56
C LYS A 6 10.28 -3.45 4.77
N PHE A 7 10.28 -2.19 4.36
CA PHE A 7 9.08 -1.34 4.42
C PHE A 7 7.90 -1.96 3.66
N THR A 8 8.14 -2.49 2.46
CA THR A 8 7.09 -3.12 1.64
C THR A 8 6.53 -4.38 2.30
N GLU A 9 7.39 -5.18 2.91
CA GLU A 9 6.98 -6.39 3.65
C GLU A 9 6.13 -6.03 4.87
N GLU A 10 6.56 -5.04 5.66
CA GLU A 10 5.82 -4.53 6.83
C GLU A 10 4.47 -3.95 6.42
N TYR A 11 4.43 -3.16 5.34
CA TYR A 11 3.20 -2.61 4.78
C TYR A 11 2.22 -3.72 4.37
N PHE A 12 2.66 -4.71 3.59
CA PHE A 12 1.77 -5.79 3.16
C PHE A 12 1.32 -6.66 4.32
N ALA A 13 2.18 -6.95 5.30
CA ALA A 13 1.78 -7.66 6.52
C ALA A 13 0.71 -6.89 7.31
N ALA A 14 0.81 -5.56 7.36
CA ALA A 14 -0.23 -4.72 7.96
C ALA A 14 -1.52 -4.69 7.13
N ALA A 15 -1.42 -4.67 5.80
CA ALA A 15 -2.56 -4.69 4.90
C ALA A 15 -3.38 -6.00 4.95
N GLU A 16 -2.73 -7.13 5.26
CA GLU A 16 -3.40 -8.43 5.49
C GLU A 16 -4.19 -8.48 6.81
N HIS A 17 -3.91 -7.58 7.75
CA HIS A 17 -4.53 -7.61 9.07
C HIS A 17 -5.97 -7.08 9.01
N PRO A 18 -6.93 -7.68 9.74
CA PRO A 18 -8.32 -7.21 9.78
C PRO A 18 -8.51 -5.85 10.49
N ASP A 19 -7.44 -5.28 11.04
CA ASP A 19 -7.47 -3.99 11.73
C ASP A 19 -6.93 -2.93 10.78
N PRO A 20 -7.80 -2.05 10.22
CA PRO A 20 -7.38 -1.06 9.25
C PRO A 20 -6.36 -0.09 9.83
N GLU A 21 -6.38 0.17 11.15
CA GLU A 21 -5.45 1.14 11.75
C GLU A 21 -3.99 0.72 11.60
N ARG A 22 -3.70 -0.59 11.55
CA ARG A 22 -2.34 -1.09 11.27
C ARG A 22 -1.85 -0.70 9.88
N CYS A 23 -2.72 -0.79 8.88
CA CYS A 23 -2.39 -0.39 7.52
C CYS A 23 -2.33 1.13 7.40
N LEU A 24 -3.27 1.84 8.03
CA LEU A 24 -3.36 3.30 8.00
C LEU A 24 -2.15 3.99 8.64
N ALA A 25 -1.47 3.34 9.58
CA ALA A 25 -0.24 3.86 10.19
C ALA A 25 0.92 4.09 9.19
N PHE A 26 0.85 3.52 7.98
CA PHE A 26 1.83 3.73 6.91
C PHE A 26 1.51 4.95 6.02
N PHE A 27 0.38 5.61 6.23
CA PHE A 27 -0.09 6.72 5.41
C PHE A 27 -0.04 8.05 6.17
N ALA A 28 0.28 9.13 5.45
CA ALA A 28 0.10 10.50 5.95
C ALA A 28 -1.39 10.86 6.04
N ASP A 29 -1.73 11.87 6.83
CA ASP A 29 -3.12 12.29 7.07
C ASP A 29 -3.89 12.63 5.78
N ASP A 30 -3.19 13.16 4.78
CA ASP A 30 -3.68 13.58 3.48
C ASP A 30 -3.36 12.60 2.34
N ALA A 31 -2.92 11.37 2.66
CA ALA A 31 -2.52 10.38 1.69
C ALA A 31 -3.63 10.06 0.67
N VAL A 32 -3.20 9.71 -0.54
CA VAL A 32 -4.08 9.35 -1.65
C VAL A 32 -3.78 7.93 -2.12
N VAL A 33 -4.79 7.08 -2.13
CA VAL A 33 -4.73 5.72 -2.68
C VAL A 33 -5.56 5.64 -3.95
N HIS A 34 -4.96 5.10 -5.00
CA HIS A 34 -5.66 4.79 -6.26
C HIS A 34 -5.77 3.28 -6.37
N ASP A 35 -6.99 2.76 -6.36
CA ASP A 35 -7.26 1.32 -6.36
C ASP A 35 -8.57 1.04 -7.10
N ASP A 36 -8.61 -0.02 -7.91
CA ASP A 36 -9.77 -0.44 -8.72
C ASP A 36 -10.46 0.72 -9.49
N GLY A 37 -9.67 1.62 -10.08
CA GLY A 37 -10.17 2.79 -10.82
C GLY A 37 -10.79 3.90 -9.96
N ARG A 38 -10.72 3.78 -8.63
CA ARG A 38 -11.20 4.78 -7.66
C ARG A 38 -10.01 5.49 -7.01
N THR A 39 -10.29 6.69 -6.52
CA THR A 39 -9.35 7.50 -5.74
C THR A 39 -9.93 7.68 -4.35
N HIS A 40 -9.12 7.39 -3.33
CA HIS A 40 -9.46 7.54 -1.92
C HIS A 40 -8.49 8.55 -1.31
N ARG A 41 -9.00 9.61 -0.68
CA ARG A 41 -8.20 10.71 -0.15
C ARG A 41 -8.40 10.91 1.35
N GLY A 42 -7.29 10.90 2.07
CA GLY A 42 -7.24 11.09 3.52
C GLY A 42 -7.66 9.84 4.31
N ILE A 43 -7.25 9.81 5.58
CA ILE A 43 -7.39 8.64 6.45
C ILE A 43 -8.83 8.14 6.58
N ALA A 44 -9.83 9.04 6.56
CA ALA A 44 -11.23 8.66 6.65
C ALA A 44 -11.69 7.81 5.45
N GLU A 45 -11.33 8.19 4.21
CA GLU A 45 -11.67 7.43 3.02
C GLU A 45 -10.83 6.16 2.89
N LEU A 46 -9.54 6.22 3.22
CA LEU A 46 -8.66 5.04 3.24
C LEU A 46 -9.17 3.99 4.24
N ARG A 47 -9.67 4.41 5.41
CA ARG A 47 -10.29 3.49 6.39
C ARG A 47 -11.52 2.79 5.83
N ALA A 48 -12.38 3.51 5.13
CA ALA A 48 -13.56 2.93 4.49
C ALA A 48 -13.18 1.99 3.34
N TRP A 49 -12.19 2.39 2.53
CA TRP A 49 -11.63 1.57 1.45
C TRP A 49 -11.05 0.25 1.98
N HIS A 50 -10.17 0.30 2.98
CA HIS A 50 -9.52 -0.89 3.53
C HIS A 50 -10.54 -1.89 4.12
N ARG A 51 -11.55 -1.40 4.85
CA ARG A 51 -12.65 -2.24 5.37
C ARG A 51 -13.51 -2.89 4.28
N ALA A 52 -13.55 -2.31 3.09
CA ALA A 52 -14.28 -2.85 1.95
C ALA A 52 -13.47 -3.86 1.13
N LEU A 53 -12.15 -3.96 1.36
CA LEU A 53 -11.31 -4.94 0.69
C LEU A 53 -11.68 -6.36 1.14
N PRO A 54 -11.70 -7.34 0.22
CA PRO A 54 -11.79 -8.74 0.62
C PRO A 54 -10.53 -9.14 1.39
N THR A 55 -10.64 -10.16 2.25
CA THR A 55 -9.47 -10.76 2.88
C THR A 55 -8.58 -11.38 1.80
N VAL A 56 -7.37 -10.84 1.66
CA VAL A 56 -6.36 -11.28 0.69
C VAL A 56 -5.02 -11.50 1.37
N ARG A 57 -4.19 -12.29 0.71
CA ARG A 57 -2.79 -12.56 1.04
C ARG A 57 -1.90 -12.03 -0.07
N TYR A 58 -0.84 -11.33 0.31
CA TYR A 58 0.17 -10.79 -0.58
C TYR A 58 1.40 -11.70 -0.56
N THR A 59 1.93 -12.02 -1.74
CA THR A 59 3.24 -12.67 -1.89
C THR A 59 4.13 -11.76 -2.72
N LEU A 60 5.05 -11.07 -2.04
CA LEU A 60 5.98 -10.15 -2.68
C LEU A 60 6.90 -10.90 -3.66
N ARG A 61 7.07 -10.35 -4.86
CA ARG A 61 7.92 -10.90 -5.92
C ARG A 61 9.12 -10.03 -6.22
N GLU A 62 8.93 -8.72 -6.16
CA GLU A 62 9.96 -7.75 -6.49
C GLU A 62 9.66 -6.43 -5.80
N VAL A 63 10.71 -5.75 -5.32
CA VAL A 63 10.66 -4.35 -4.90
C VAL A 63 11.78 -3.59 -5.59
N VAL A 64 11.39 -2.52 -6.28
CA VAL A 64 12.31 -1.66 -7.04
C VAL A 64 12.20 -0.24 -6.49
N PRO A 65 13.27 0.31 -5.90
CA PRO A 65 13.34 1.72 -5.56
C PRO A 65 13.18 2.60 -6.80
N THR A 66 12.57 3.76 -6.63
CA THR A 66 12.38 4.78 -7.67
C THR A 66 12.78 6.15 -7.12
N ALA A 67 12.90 7.16 -7.98
CA ALA A 67 13.33 8.49 -7.56
C ALA A 67 12.44 9.12 -6.47
N SER A 68 11.16 8.74 -6.39
CA SER A 68 10.18 9.33 -5.47
C SER A 68 9.56 8.32 -4.48
N GLY A 69 10.09 7.10 -4.38
CA GLY A 69 9.49 6.02 -3.58
C GLY A 69 9.90 4.64 -4.06
N HIS A 70 8.97 3.69 -4.14
CA HIS A 70 9.25 2.34 -4.64
C HIS A 70 8.07 1.74 -5.41
N ARG A 71 8.38 0.77 -6.26
CA ARG A 71 7.41 -0.07 -6.95
C ARG A 71 7.55 -1.49 -6.45
N ALA A 72 6.46 -2.09 -6.02
CA ALA A 72 6.42 -3.48 -5.62
C ALA A 72 5.57 -4.29 -6.60
N ARG A 73 6.00 -5.51 -6.92
CA ARG A 73 5.18 -6.50 -7.62
C ARG A 73 4.84 -7.60 -6.63
N ALA A 74 3.56 -7.88 -6.46
CA ALA A 74 3.07 -8.90 -5.55
C ALA A 74 2.00 -9.76 -6.21
N ARG A 75 1.92 -11.02 -5.81
CA ARG A 75 0.78 -11.89 -6.10
C ARG A 75 -0.25 -11.69 -5.01
N VAL A 76 -1.46 -11.34 -5.39
CA VAL A 76 -2.60 -11.15 -4.49
C VAL A 76 -3.50 -12.37 -4.62
N GLY A 77 -3.68 -13.11 -3.54
CA GLY A 77 -4.56 -14.26 -3.49
C GLY A 77 -5.63 -14.08 -2.42
N GLY A 78 -6.89 -14.32 -2.76
CA GLY A 78 -8.00 -14.33 -1.81
C GLY A 78 -9.21 -15.05 -2.39
N ASP A 79 -10.36 -14.87 -1.75
CA ASP A 79 -11.63 -15.45 -2.18
C ASP A 79 -12.35 -14.53 -3.18
N PHE A 80 -11.81 -14.44 -4.39
CA PHE A 80 -12.40 -13.68 -5.49
C PHE A 80 -12.20 -14.40 -6.83
N PRO A 81 -13.10 -14.25 -7.82
CA PRO A 81 -12.97 -14.89 -9.12
C PRO A 81 -11.67 -14.49 -9.83
N GLY A 82 -10.92 -15.48 -10.34
CA GLY A 82 -9.63 -15.24 -11.00
C GLY A 82 -8.46 -15.06 -10.04
N SER A 83 -8.68 -15.17 -8.73
CA SER A 83 -7.61 -15.30 -7.74
C SER A 83 -6.78 -16.55 -8.03
N PRO A 84 -5.45 -16.47 -7.95
CA PRO A 84 -4.63 -15.30 -7.57
C PRO A 84 -4.11 -14.52 -8.78
N VAL A 85 -3.99 -13.20 -8.62
CA VAL A 85 -3.52 -12.27 -9.66
C VAL A 85 -2.18 -11.65 -9.30
N THR A 86 -1.41 -11.18 -10.28
CA THR A 86 -0.18 -10.41 -10.03
C THR A 86 -0.44 -8.94 -10.26
N CYS A 87 -0.25 -8.13 -9.22
CA CYS A 87 -0.46 -6.68 -9.23
C CYS A 87 0.87 -5.95 -8.99
N ALA A 88 0.99 -4.75 -9.54
CA ALA A 88 2.08 -3.84 -9.25
C ALA A 88 1.54 -2.66 -8.43
N SER A 89 2.07 -2.45 -7.23
CA SER A 89 1.80 -1.26 -6.43
C SER A 89 2.95 -0.27 -6.60
N ARG A 90 2.62 1.02 -6.53
CA ARG A 90 3.58 2.11 -6.48
C ARG A 90 3.25 2.96 -5.28
N SER A 91 4.26 3.21 -4.46
CA SER A 91 4.21 4.12 -3.34
C SER A 91 5.19 5.25 -3.59
N SER A 92 4.81 6.44 -3.14
CA SER A 92 5.67 7.61 -3.12
C SER A 92 5.41 8.35 -1.83
N ALA A 93 6.48 8.83 -1.20
CA ALA A 93 6.37 9.75 -0.09
C ALA A 93 6.67 11.14 -0.63
N THR A 94 5.69 12.03 -0.59
CA THR A 94 5.94 13.46 -0.69
C THR A 94 6.46 13.90 0.67
N HIS A 95 7.78 14.02 0.80
CA HIS A 95 8.34 14.72 1.95
C HIS A 95 8.09 16.21 1.69
N GLU A 96 7.06 16.79 2.30
CA GLU A 96 6.92 18.24 2.44
C GLU A 96 7.97 18.72 3.47
N GLY A 97 9.24 18.49 3.15
CA GLY A 97 10.37 19.05 3.88
C GLY A 97 10.50 20.51 3.46
N GLY A 98 9.80 21.40 4.16
CA GLY A 98 10.11 22.82 4.13
C GLY A 98 11.61 22.98 4.40
N SER A 99 12.35 23.52 3.44
CA SER A 99 13.71 23.99 3.69
C SER A 99 13.65 25.05 4.78
N PRO A 100 14.29 24.88 5.95
CA PRO A 100 14.70 26.04 6.70
C PRO A 100 15.89 26.64 5.95
N CYS A 101 15.75 27.89 5.55
CA CYS A 101 16.90 28.74 5.21
C CYS A 101 17.87 28.82 6.40
#